data_AF-A0A8T5UIT3-F1
#
_entry.id   AF-A0A8T5UIT3-F1
#
_cell.length_a   1.000
_cell.length_b   1.000
_cell.length_c   1.000
_cell.angle_alpha   90.00
_cell.angle_beta   90.00
_cell.angle_gamma   90.00
#
_symmetry.space_group_name_H-M   'P 1'
#
loop_
_entity.id
_entity.type
_entity.pdbx_description
1 polymer ?
#
loop_
_entity_poly.entity_id
_entity_poly.type
_entity_poly.pdbx_seq_one_letter_code
_entity_poly.pdbx_strand_id
1 'polypeptide(L)'
;MSVNNLPKKQVSGYIMGMVPLTIIIGVFRLGYIKFFYDSLGLNEVLFVVGMTIFMIINMLNDPLIGQWQDNTDVKKWGSRRIVYIKWFSPL
;
A
#
# COMPACT_ATOMS: atom_id res chain seq x y z
N MET A 1 4.34 -7.54 29.46
CA MET A 1 5.12 -6.90 28.39
C MET A 1 5.11 -5.41 28.65
N SER A 2 6.26 -4.76 28.88
CA SER A 2 6.27 -3.32 29.10
C SER A 2 5.90 -2.60 27.80
N VAL A 3 4.96 -1.66 27.88
CA VAL A 3 4.62 -0.75 26.78
C VAL A 3 5.74 0.29 26.73
N ASN A 4 6.88 -0.07 26.17
CA ASN A 4 7.91 0.91 25.85
C ASN A 4 7.41 1.67 24.62
N ASN A 5 6.98 2.92 24.83
CA ASN A 5 6.60 3.82 23.75
C ASN A 5 7.73 3.91 22.72
N LEU A 6 7.38 3.85 21.43
CA LEU A 6 8.35 3.98 20.34
C LEU A 6 9.09 5.33 20.44
N PRO A 7 10.39 5.40 20.13
CA PRO A 7 11.14 6.65 20.14
C PRO A 7 10.47 7.72 19.27
N LYS A 8 10.35 8.95 19.79
CA LYS A 8 9.67 10.07 19.11
C LYS A 8 10.17 10.32 17.68
N LYS A 9 11.48 10.11 17.43
CA LYS A 9 12.08 10.23 16.09
C LYS A 9 11.54 9.21 15.09
N GLN A 10 11.30 7.97 15.53
CA GLN A 10 10.72 6.92 14.67
C GLN A 10 9.26 7.22 14.35
N VAL A 11 8.50 7.66 15.37
CA VAL A 11 7.10 8.06 15.20
C VAL A 11 6.99 9.25 14.23
N SER A 12 7.81 10.29 14.42
CA SER A 12 7.83 11.47 13.53
C SER A 12 8.21 11.11 12.10
N GLY A 13 9.24 10.26 11.90
CA GLY A 13 9.64 9.82 10.57
C GLY A 13 8.57 8.98 9.88
N TYR A 14 7.89 8.10 10.63
CA TYR A 14 6.76 7.34 10.12
C TYR A 14 5.60 8.23 9.68
N ILE A 15 5.21 9.22 10.50
CA ILE A 15 4.14 10.18 10.16
C ILE A 15 4.52 10.97 8.89
N MET A 16 5.77 11.44 8.79
CA MET A 16 6.25 12.16 7.61
C MET A 16 6.16 11.34 6.33
N GLY A 17 6.36 10.01 6.39
CA GLY A 17 6.15 9.13 5.24
C GLY A 17 4.67 8.82 4.96
N MET A 18 3.86 8.66 6.00
CA MET A 18 2.45 8.29 5.87
C MET A 18 1.57 9.41 5.34
N VAL A 19 1.87 10.67 5.67
CA VAL A 19 1.04 11.82 5.25
C VAL A 19 1.02 11.95 3.71
N PRO A 20 2.16 12.04 3.00
CA PRO A 20 2.17 12.08 1.54
C PRO A 20 1.55 10.84 0.92
N LEU A 21 1.85 9.65 1.45
CA LEU A 21 1.28 8.39 0.95
C LEU A 21 -0.25 8.39 1.01
N THR A 22 -0.82 8.86 2.14
CA THR A 22 -2.27 8.94 2.33
C THR A 22 -2.90 9.92 1.34
N ILE A 23 -2.25 11.08 1.12
CA ILE A 23 -2.71 12.07 0.14
C ILE A 23 -2.68 11.48 -1.27
N ILE A 24 -1.59 10.83 -1.68
CA ILE A 24 -1.45 10.20 -2.99
C ILE A 24 -2.54 9.15 -3.22
N ILE A 25 -2.78 8.28 -2.24
CA ILE A 25 -3.85 7.27 -2.32
C ILE A 25 -5.22 7.93 -2.45
N GLY A 26 -5.48 9.01 -1.71
CA GLY A 26 -6.73 9.78 -1.81
C GLY A 26 -6.92 10.41 -3.18
N VAL A 27 -5.89 11.08 -3.71
CA VAL A 27 -5.90 11.69 -5.05
C VAL A 27 -6.09 10.62 -6.12
N PHE A 28 -5.39 9.49 -6.01
CA PHE A 28 -5.56 8.36 -6.94
C PHE A 28 -7.00 7.85 -6.95
N ARG A 29 -7.63 7.69 -5.77
CA ARG A 29 -9.03 7.25 -5.64
C ARG A 29 -10.01 8.17 -6.35
N LEU A 30 -9.80 9.47 -6.28
CA LEU A 30 -10.64 10.45 -7.00
C LEU A 30 -10.32 10.47 -8.50
N GLY A 31 -9.03 10.39 -8.83
CA GLY A 31 -8.54 10.44 -10.19
C GLY A 31 -9.00 9.27 -11.05
N TYR A 32 -8.97 8.04 -10.53
CA TYR A 32 -9.37 6.87 -11.33
C TYR A 32 -10.88 6.88 -11.61
N ILE A 33 -11.74 7.27 -10.65
CA ILE A 33 -13.19 7.40 -10.89
C ILE A 33 -13.45 8.38 -12.02
N LYS A 34 -12.86 9.58 -11.92
CA LYS A 34 -12.96 10.61 -12.96
C LYS A 34 -12.47 10.11 -14.32
N PHE A 35 -11.34 9.39 -14.34
CA PHE A 35 -10.78 8.87 -15.57
C PHE A 35 -11.70 7.83 -16.23
N PHE A 36 -12.17 6.83 -15.48
CA PHE A 36 -12.99 5.76 -16.05
C PHE A 36 -14.40 6.22 -16.43
N TYR A 37 -15.05 7.06 -15.61
CA TYR A 37 -16.38 7.59 -15.90
C TYR A 37 -16.35 8.74 -16.91
N ASP A 38 -15.57 9.80 -16.66
CA ASP A 38 -15.68 11.03 -17.45
C ASP A 38 -14.79 11.00 -18.70
N SER A 39 -13.61 10.38 -18.64
CA SER A 39 -12.67 10.39 -19.78
C SER A 39 -12.85 9.18 -20.69
N LEU A 40 -13.03 7.99 -20.12
CA LEU A 40 -13.27 6.76 -20.86
C LEU A 40 -14.74 6.53 -21.21
N GLY A 41 -15.67 7.18 -20.50
CA GLY A 41 -17.10 7.00 -20.73
C GLY A 41 -17.57 5.56 -20.45
N LEU A 42 -16.92 4.85 -19.53
CA LEU A 42 -17.28 3.47 -19.25
C LEU A 42 -18.70 3.38 -18.71
N ASN A 43 -19.45 2.40 -19.24
CA ASN A 43 -20.69 1.98 -18.63
C ASN A 43 -20.43 1.46 -17.21
N GLU A 44 -21.34 1.76 -16.28
CA GLU A 44 -21.28 1.36 -14.87
C GLU A 44 -20.92 -0.12 -14.66
N VAL A 45 -21.47 -1.03 -15.48
CA VAL A 45 -21.21 -2.47 -15.36
C VAL A 45 -19.72 -2.78 -15.59
N LEU A 46 -19.11 -2.18 -16.61
CA LEU A 46 -17.70 -2.38 -16.91
C LEU A 46 -16.79 -1.77 -15.84
N PHE A 47 -17.19 -0.63 -15.27
CA PHE A 47 -16.49 -0.05 -14.13
C PHE A 47 -16.50 -0.99 -12.92
N VAL A 48 -17.66 -1.53 -12.55
CA VAL A 48 -17.80 -2.49 -11.44
C VAL A 48 -16.98 -3.76 -11.69
N VAL A 49 -16.97 -4.28 -12.91
CA VAL A 49 -16.11 -5.43 -13.28
C VAL A 49 -14.64 -5.09 -13.08
N GLY A 50 -14.18 -3.93 -13.55
CA GLY A 50 -12.80 -3.48 -13.35
C GLY A 50 -12.43 -3.36 -11.87
N MET A 51 -13.33 -2.80 -11.06
CA MET A 51 -13.13 -2.69 -9.61
C MET A 51 -13.13 -4.05 -8.91
N THR A 52 -13.93 -4.99 -9.37
CA THR A 52 -13.96 -6.36 -8.85
C THR A 52 -12.63 -7.07 -9.15
N ILE A 53 -12.11 -6.94 -10.37
CA ILE A 53 -10.79 -7.48 -10.75
C ILE A 53 -9.70 -6.86 -9.85
N PHE A 54 -9.70 -5.54 -9.69
CA PHE A 54 -8.77 -4.85 -8.80
C PHE A 54 -8.85 -5.37 -7.36
N MET A 55 -10.06 -5.56 -6.82
CA MET A 55 -10.26 -6.08 -5.48
C MET A 55 -9.70 -7.50 -5.33
N ILE A 56 -9.97 -8.39 -6.29
CA ILE A 56 -9.48 -9.78 -6.27
C ILE A 56 -7.95 -9.81 -6.27
N ILE A 57 -7.31 -8.98 -7.11
CA ILE A 57 -5.85 -8.89 -7.15
C ILE A 57 -5.28 -8.46 -5.80
N ASN A 58 -5.83 -7.43 -5.16
CA ASN A 58 -5.37 -6.98 -3.85
C ASN A 58 -5.61 -8.05 -2.77
N MET A 59 -6.78 -8.68 -2.77
CA MET A 59 -7.13 -9.75 -1.84
C MET A 59 -6.16 -10.93 -1.89
N LEU A 60 -5.59 -11.22 -3.07
CA LEU A 60 -4.58 -12.26 -3.23
C LEU A 60 -3.17 -11.74 -2.86
N ASN A 61 -2.82 -10.52 -3.26
CA ASN A 61 -1.49 -9.97 -3.04
C ASN A 61 -1.20 -9.69 -1.57
N ASP A 62 -2.17 -9.13 -0.83
CA ASP A 62 -1.99 -8.76 0.58
C ASP A 62 -1.53 -9.93 1.46
N PRO A 63 -2.18 -11.12 1.45
CA PRO A 63 -1.72 -12.26 2.24
C PRO A 63 -0.39 -12.83 1.75
N LEU A 64 -0.15 -12.85 0.43
CA LEU A 64 1.10 -13.37 -0.13
C LEU A 64 2.30 -12.52 0.29
N ILE A 65 2.18 -11.19 0.17
CA ILE A 65 3.21 -10.24 0.60
C ILE A 65 3.42 -10.32 2.10
N GLY A 66 2.34 -10.46 2.88
CA GLY A 66 2.43 -10.69 4.33
C GLY A 66 3.26 -11.93 4.67
N GLN A 67 2.97 -13.06 4.04
CA GLN A 67 3.75 -14.29 4.23
C GLN A 67 5.22 -14.14 3.81
N TRP A 68 5.48 -13.46 2.70
CA TRP A 68 6.86 -13.19 2.27
C TRP A 68 7.61 -12.34 3.31
N GLN A 69 6.99 -11.29 3.83
CA GLN A 69 7.57 -10.45 4.88
C GLN A 69 7.89 -11.25 6.15
N ASP A 70 6.99 -12.14 6.57
CA ASP A 70 7.22 -12.97 7.76
C ASP A 70 8.33 -14.00 7.57
N ASN A 71 8.48 -14.53 6.35
CA ASN A 71 9.54 -15.48 5.99
C ASN A 71 10.91 -14.82 5.72
N THR A 72 11.02 -13.49 5.85
CA THR A 72 12.27 -12.78 5.56
C THR A 72 13.31 -12.95 6.67
N ASP A 73 14.53 -13.33 6.28
CA ASP A 73 15.65 -13.47 7.20
C ASP A 73 16.10 -12.11 7.78
N VAL A 74 15.71 -11.86 9.02
CA VAL A 74 16.04 -10.64 9.75
C VAL A 74 17.54 -10.52 10.03
N LYS A 75 18.28 -11.62 10.17
CA LYS A 75 19.72 -11.57 10.45
C LYS A 75 20.50 -11.08 9.23
N LYS A 76 20.08 -11.48 8.03
CA LYS A 76 20.67 -11.03 6.76
C LYS A 76 20.30 -9.60 6.41
N TRP A 77 19.05 -9.21 6.67
CA TRP A 77 18.49 -7.96 6.13
C TRP A 77 18.23 -6.86 7.16
N GLY A 78 18.43 -7.14 8.45
CA GLY A 78 18.22 -6.20 9.56
C GLY A 78 16.75 -5.87 9.86
N SER A 79 15.81 -6.26 9.01
CA SER A 79 14.36 -6.07 9.21
C SER A 79 13.56 -6.94 8.23
N ARG A 80 12.34 -7.30 8.64
CA ARG A 80 11.34 -7.97 7.78
C ARG A 80 10.75 -7.06 6.70
N ARG A 81 10.87 -5.73 6.84
CA ARG A 81 10.19 -4.75 5.97
C ARG A 81 11.12 -3.97 5.05
N ILE A 82 12.36 -3.70 5.49
CA ILE A 82 13.29 -2.80 4.77
C ILE A 82 13.62 -3.32 3.36
N VAL A 83 13.74 -4.63 3.17
CA VAL A 83 14.01 -5.23 1.85
C VAL A 83 12.89 -4.91 0.87
N TYR A 84 11.64 -5.06 1.30
CA TYR A 84 10.49 -4.80 0.45
C TYR A 84 10.36 -3.32 0.12
N ILE A 85 10.60 -2.44 1.10
CA ILE A 85 10.59 -1.00 0.86
C ILE A 85 11.71 -0.61 -0.13
N LYS A 86 12.92 -1.15 0.03
CA LYS A 86 14.05 -0.81 -0.83
C LYS A 86 13.84 -1.18 -2.30
N TRP A 87 13.22 -2.33 -2.57
CA TRP A 87 13.14 -2.90 -3.92
C TRP A 87 11.76 -2.80 -4.57
N PHE A 88 10.70 -2.67 -3.78
CA PHE A 88 9.31 -2.70 -4.26
C PHE A 88 8.49 -1.47 -3.86
N SER A 89 9.02 -0.57 -3.00
CA SER A 89 8.35 0.72 -2.81
C SER A 89 8.47 1.54 -4.09
N PRO A 90 7.38 2.15 -4.58
CA PRO A 90 7.52 3.25 -5.51
C PRO A 90 8.30 4.36 -4.78
N LEU A 91 9.47 4.71 -5.31
CA LEU A 91 10.25 5.89 -4.88
C LEU A 91 9.62 7.15 -5.49
#